data_AF-A0A7S0NZ01-F1
#
_entry.id   AF-A0A7S0NZ01-F1
#
_cell.length_a   1.000
_cell.length_b   1.000
_cell.length_c   1.000
_cell.angle_alpha   90.00
_cell.angle_beta   90.00
_cell.angle_gamma   90.00
#
_symmetry.space_group_name_H-M   'P 1'
#
loop_
_entity.id
_entity.type
_entity.pdbx_description
1 polymer ?
#
loop_
_entity_poly.entity_id
_entity_poly.type
_entity_poly.pdbx_seq_one_letter_code
_entity_poly.pdbx_strand_id
1 'polypeptide(L)'
;VEDVFKGGVAAAVFCFVAMVSMGIVWPGLSEGWDSVNWLNLLHYLAMAITVLAVAVPEGLPLAVNLALAFSSRQMMAENNLVRQLDACETMGSATTICSDKTGTLTANRMSVRAIYIGEQLLHGSGEPTLGRRVV
;
A
#
# COMPACT_ATOMS: atom_id res chain seq x y z
N VAL A 1 7.17 -5.43 -9.06
CA VAL A 1 8.23 -5.27 -8.03
C VAL A 1 8.90 -6.61 -7.71
N GLU A 2 8.13 -7.69 -7.64
CA GLU A 2 8.66 -9.04 -7.43
C GLU A 2 9.71 -9.46 -8.47
N ASP A 3 9.52 -9.15 -9.75
CA ASP A 3 10.50 -9.49 -10.81
C ASP A 3 11.81 -8.70 -10.70
N VAL A 4 11.72 -7.44 -10.28
CA VAL A 4 12.89 -6.58 -10.01
C VAL A 4 13.65 -7.13 -8.81
N PHE A 5 12.93 -7.60 -7.79
CA PHE A 5 13.52 -8.21 -6.59
C PHE A 5 14.21 -9.54 -6.93
N LYS A 6 13.55 -10.43 -7.68
CA LYS A 6 14.12 -11.71 -8.12
C LYS A 6 15.36 -11.49 -8.99
N GLY A 7 15.30 -10.55 -9.94
CA GLY A 7 16.44 -10.18 -10.78
C GLY A 7 17.61 -9.60 -9.99
N GLY A 8 17.33 -8.68 -9.06
CA GLY A 8 18.34 -8.08 -8.19
C GLY A 8 19.02 -9.09 -7.27
N VAL A 9 18.25 -9.97 -6.64
CA VAL A 9 18.79 -11.04 -5.77
C VAL A 9 19.60 -12.05 -6.57
N ALA A 10 19.14 -12.46 -7.75
CA ALA A 10 19.89 -13.37 -8.61
C ALA A 10 21.25 -12.80 -9.04
N ALA A 11 21.27 -11.52 -9.44
CA ALA A 11 22.50 -10.82 -9.77
C ALA A 11 23.44 -10.66 -8.56
N ALA A 12 22.89 -10.35 -7.38
CA ALA A 12 23.68 -10.22 -6.15
C ALA A 12 24.31 -11.54 -5.70
N VAL A 13 23.56 -12.65 -5.78
CA VAL A 13 24.07 -13.99 -5.49
C VAL A 13 25.15 -14.40 -6.49
N PHE A 14 24.98 -14.09 -7.77
CA PHE A 14 25.99 -14.32 -8.78
C PHE A 14 27.28 -13.54 -8.48
N CYS A 15 27.17 -12.24 -8.17
CA CYS A 15 28.31 -11.41 -7.77
C CYS A 15 28.97 -11.90 -6.48
N PHE A 16 28.19 -12.32 -5.48
CA PHE A 16 28.71 -12.87 -4.23
C PHE A 16 29.56 -14.12 -4.48
N VAL A 17 29.06 -15.07 -5.28
CA VAL A 17 29.78 -16.29 -5.63
C VAL A 17 31.05 -15.97 -6.43
N ALA A 18 30.98 -15.02 -7.37
CA ALA A 18 32.15 -14.58 -8.15
C ALA A 18 33.22 -13.94 -7.26
N MET A 19 32.85 -13.08 -6.31
CA MET A 19 33.80 -12.42 -5.41
C MET A 19 34.43 -13.39 -4.40
N VAL A 20 33.65 -14.33 -3.85
CA VAL A 20 34.16 -15.34 -2.91
C VAL A 20 35.06 -16.35 -3.63
N SER A 21 34.67 -16.80 -4.82
CA SER A 21 35.50 -17.73 -5.62
C SER A 21 36.79 -17.06 -6.08
N MET A 22 36.78 -15.81 -6.55
CA MET A 22 38.01 -15.08 -6.85
C MET A 22 38.88 -14.88 -5.60
N GLY A 23 38.28 -14.56 -4.44
CA GLY A 23 39.01 -14.39 -3.18
C GLY A 23 39.69 -15.64 -2.63
N ILE A 24 39.23 -16.84 -2.99
CA ILE A 24 39.77 -18.14 -2.54
C ILE A 24 40.67 -18.78 -3.61
N VAL A 25 40.25 -18.77 -4.87
CA VAL A 25 40.94 -19.47 -5.98
C VAL A 25 42.19 -18.71 -6.42
N TRP A 26 42.16 -17.37 -6.46
CA TRP A 26 43.31 -16.58 -6.92
C TRP A 26 44.54 -16.69 -5.99
N PRO A 27 44.40 -16.56 -4.65
CA PRO A 27 45.54 -16.73 -3.75
C PRO A 27 45.97 -18.19 -3.64
N GLY A 28 45.02 -19.13 -3.68
CA GLY A 28 45.29 -20.57 -3.58
C GLY A 28 46.03 -21.16 -4.78
N LEU A 29 45.95 -20.54 -5.96
CA LEU A 29 46.63 -21.01 -7.18
C LEU A 29 47.99 -20.35 -7.41
N SER A 30 48.21 -19.09 -6.98
CA SER A 30 49.41 -18.33 -7.37
C SER A 30 50.47 -18.16 -6.26
N GLU A 31 50.08 -17.90 -5.01
CA GLU A 31 51.04 -17.45 -3.97
C GLU A 31 50.95 -18.22 -2.63
N GLY A 32 49.96 -19.11 -2.46
CA GLY A 32 49.79 -19.84 -1.20
C GLY A 32 49.12 -18.98 -0.11
N TRP A 33 48.86 -19.59 1.04
CA TRP A 33 48.08 -18.95 2.12
C TRP A 33 49.01 -18.22 3.11
N ASP A 34 49.27 -16.94 2.84
CA ASP A 34 49.98 -16.03 3.74
C ASP A 34 49.02 -15.15 4.57
N SER A 35 49.53 -14.54 5.66
CA SER A 35 48.78 -13.65 6.56
C SER A 35 48.09 -12.48 5.83
N VAL A 36 48.70 -12.00 4.74
CA VAL A 36 48.15 -10.91 3.90
C VAL A 36 46.96 -11.40 3.07
N ASN A 37 47.02 -12.64 2.56
CA ASN A 37 45.94 -13.27 1.79
C ASN A 37 44.72 -13.54 2.67
N TRP A 38 44.91 -13.81 3.97
CA TRP A 38 43.81 -13.91 4.94
C TRP A 38 43.07 -12.58 5.15
N LEU A 39 43.79 -11.46 5.26
CA LEU A 39 43.16 -10.13 5.34
C LEU A 39 42.39 -9.78 4.07
N ASN A 40 42.95 -10.08 2.91
CA ASN A 40 42.30 -9.85 1.62
C ASN A 40 41.01 -10.69 1.49
N LEU A 41 41.01 -11.94 1.95
CA LEU A 41 39.81 -12.77 1.99
C LEU A 41 38.70 -12.14 2.84
N LEU A 42 39.03 -11.64 4.04
CA LEU A 42 38.07 -10.95 4.90
C LEU A 42 37.53 -9.68 4.23
N HIS A 43 38.36 -8.93 3.50
CA HIS A 43 37.93 -7.75 2.76
C HIS A 43 36.94 -8.10 1.64
N TYR A 44 37.24 -9.13 0.84
CA TYR A 44 36.33 -9.60 -0.21
C TYR A 44 35.02 -10.16 0.36
N LEU A 45 35.07 -10.86 1.49
CA LEU A 45 33.88 -11.33 2.20
C LEU A 45 33.01 -10.17 2.68
N ALA A 46 33.62 -9.15 3.31
CA ALA A 46 32.90 -7.96 3.77
C ALA A 46 32.24 -7.22 2.61
N MET A 47 32.95 -7.02 1.49
CA MET A 47 32.40 -6.42 0.27
C MET A 47 31.27 -7.25 -0.35
N ALA A 48 31.37 -8.57 -0.35
CA ALA A 48 30.34 -9.44 -0.89
C ALA A 48 29.04 -9.36 -0.05
N ILE A 49 29.17 -9.30 1.27
CA ILE A 49 28.02 -9.15 2.20
C ILE A 49 27.37 -7.76 2.04
N THR A 50 28.14 -6.68 1.85
CA THR A 50 27.58 -5.34 1.67
C THR A 50 26.80 -5.21 0.36
N VAL A 51 27.29 -5.79 -0.74
CA VAL A 51 26.56 -5.84 -2.01
C VAL A 51 25.25 -6.61 -1.86
N LEU A 52 25.26 -7.75 -1.15
CA LEU A 52 24.05 -8.53 -0.89
C LEU A 52 23.02 -7.72 -0.08
N ALA A 53 23.46 -7.02 0.97
CA ALA A 53 22.58 -6.20 1.81
C ALA A 53 21.95 -5.03 1.03
N VAL A 54 22.69 -4.38 0.13
CA VAL A 54 22.17 -3.30 -0.73
C VAL A 54 21.16 -3.81 -1.76
N ALA A 55 21.33 -5.05 -2.23
CA ALA A 55 20.46 -5.64 -3.25
C ALA A 55 19.09 -6.11 -2.71
N VAL A 56 18.94 -6.28 -1.39
CA VAL A 56 17.69 -6.67 -0.74
C VAL A 56 17.00 -5.40 -0.20
N PRO A 57 15.98 -4.85 -0.87
CA PRO A 57 15.31 -3.66 -0.40
C PRO A 57 14.34 -3.97 0.75
N GLU A 58 14.88 -4.09 1.98
CA GLU A 58 14.09 -4.28 3.20
C GLU A 58 13.17 -3.08 3.52
N GLY A 59 13.50 -1.90 3.00
CA GLY A 59 12.71 -0.68 3.19
C GLY A 59 11.45 -0.58 2.34
N LEU A 60 11.33 -1.38 1.27
CA LEU A 60 10.18 -1.33 0.37
C LEU A 60 8.86 -1.74 1.05
N PRO A 61 8.74 -2.91 1.71
CA PRO A 61 7.50 -3.27 2.41
C PRO A 61 7.18 -2.30 3.56
N LEU A 62 8.22 -1.72 4.20
CA LEU A 62 8.05 -0.73 5.24
C LEU A 62 7.42 0.56 4.70
N ALA A 63 7.89 1.04 3.55
CA ALA A 63 7.38 2.26 2.91
C ALA A 63 5.89 2.12 2.53
N VAL A 64 5.48 0.96 2.00
CA VAL A 64 4.08 0.70 1.62
C VAL A 64 3.17 0.72 2.86
N ASN A 65 3.56 0.04 3.94
CA ASN A 65 2.76 0.01 5.16
C ASN A 65 2.66 1.38 5.83
N LEU A 66 3.74 2.18 5.82
CA LEU A 66 3.71 3.55 6.34
C LEU A 66 2.78 4.44 5.51
N ALA A 67 2.81 4.33 4.18
CA ALA A 67 1.91 5.06 3.31
C ALA A 67 0.44 4.69 3.56
N LEU A 68 0.12 3.40 3.69
CA LEU A 68 -1.22 2.92 4.00
C LEU A 68 -1.69 3.36 5.39
N ALA A 69 -0.82 3.28 6.40
CA ALA A 69 -1.14 3.72 7.76
C ALA A 69 -1.43 5.23 7.81
N PHE A 70 -0.65 6.04 7.10
CA PHE A 70 -0.88 7.48 6.99
C PHE A 70 -2.20 7.78 6.28
N SER A 71 -2.48 7.10 5.16
CA SER A 71 -3.74 7.22 4.42
C SER A 71 -4.96 6.86 5.28
N SER A 72 -4.90 5.74 6.00
CA SER A 72 -5.97 5.31 6.93
C SER A 72 -6.21 6.33 8.04
N ARG A 73 -5.14 6.93 8.60
CA ARG A 73 -5.26 7.98 9.61
C ARG A 73 -5.96 9.23 9.07
N GLN A 74 -5.64 9.65 7.84
CA GLN A 74 -6.30 10.78 7.20
C GLN A 74 -7.79 10.49 6.93
N MET A 75 -8.12 9.30 6.43
CA MET A 75 -9.51 8.89 6.19
C MET A 75 -10.36 8.89 7.46
N MET A 76 -9.79 8.48 8.60
CA MET A 76 -10.49 8.55 9.89
C MET A 76 -10.80 9.99 10.32
N ALA A 77 -9.95 10.96 10.01
CA ALA A 77 -10.22 12.38 10.29
C ALA A 77 -11.40 12.91 9.45
N GLU A 78 -11.69 12.29 8.32
CA GLU A 78 -12.79 12.62 7.40
C GLU A 78 -14.07 11.80 7.68
N ASN A 79 -14.18 11.18 8.86
CA ASN A 79 -15.28 10.29 9.25
C ASN A 79 -15.40 8.99 8.42
N ASN A 80 -14.31 8.55 7.78
CA ASN A 80 -14.25 7.27 7.09
C ASN A 80 -13.42 6.26 7.91
N LEU A 81 -14.10 5.32 8.56
CA LEU A 81 -13.44 4.26 9.34
C LEU A 81 -13.00 3.11 8.43
N VAL A 82 -11.71 3.06 8.10
CA VAL A 82 -11.11 1.95 7.35
C VAL A 82 -10.78 0.80 8.29
N ARG A 83 -11.36 -0.38 8.05
CA ARG A 83 -11.15 -1.60 8.86
C ARG A 83 -10.05 -2.52 8.33
N GLN A 84 -9.69 -2.38 7.05
CA GLN A 84 -8.66 -3.16 6.36
C GLN A 84 -7.80 -2.21 5.54
N LEU A 85 -6.48 -2.19 5.77
CA LEU A 85 -5.58 -1.24 5.12
C LEU A 85 -5.53 -1.42 3.60
N ASP A 86 -5.64 -2.66 3.12
CA ASP A 86 -5.65 -3.00 1.69
C ASP A 86 -6.87 -2.40 0.94
N ALA A 87 -7.94 -2.05 1.67
CA ALA A 87 -9.10 -1.38 1.10
C ALA A 87 -8.75 0.05 0.65
N CYS A 88 -7.81 0.74 1.32
CA CYS A 88 -7.35 2.06 0.89
C CYS A 88 -6.69 2.01 -0.49
N GLU A 89 -5.86 1.00 -0.73
CA GLU A 89 -5.21 0.80 -2.03
C GLU A 89 -6.25 0.48 -3.11
N THR A 90 -7.17 -0.45 -2.82
CA THR A 90 -8.22 -0.86 -3.75
C THR A 90 -9.16 0.29 -4.10
N MET A 91 -9.55 1.11 -3.13
CA MET A 91 -10.44 2.26 -3.33
C MET A 91 -9.81 3.31 -4.24
N GLY A 92 -8.47 3.48 -4.21
CA GLY A 92 -7.76 4.37 -5.12
C GLY A 92 -7.85 3.97 -6.59
N SER A 93 -8.15 2.69 -6.87
CA SER A 93 -8.31 2.15 -8.23
C SER A 93 -9.78 1.93 -8.63
N ALA A 94 -10.75 2.38 -7.82
CA ALA A 94 -12.16 2.15 -8.08
C ALA A 94 -12.65 2.99 -9.29
N THR A 95 -13.27 2.34 -10.27
CA THR A 95 -13.82 2.99 -11.47
C THR A 95 -15.35 3.09 -11.47
N THR A 96 -16.02 2.36 -10.60
CA THR A 96 -17.50 2.36 -10.48
C THR A 96 -17.89 2.25 -9.02
N ILE A 97 -18.83 3.09 -8.59
CA ILE A 97 -19.38 3.08 -7.24
C ILE A 97 -20.84 2.63 -7.31
N CYS A 98 -21.11 1.45 -6.77
CA CYS A 98 -22.48 0.97 -6.58
C CYS A 98 -23.01 1.51 -5.25
N SER A 99 -23.69 2.66 -5.29
CA SER A 99 -24.34 3.23 -4.10
C SER A 99 -25.77 2.73 -3.95
N ASP A 100 -26.14 2.38 -2.72
CA ASP A 100 -27.55 2.12 -2.40
C ASP A 100 -28.35 3.44 -2.36
N LYS A 101 -29.66 3.38 -2.61
CA LYS A 101 -30.51 4.57 -2.63
C LYS A 101 -30.92 4.98 -1.23
N THR A 102 -31.54 4.06 -0.48
CA THR A 102 -32.23 4.41 0.77
C THR A 102 -31.23 4.50 1.91
N GLY A 103 -31.14 5.67 2.55
CA GLY A 103 -30.21 5.87 3.68
C GLY A 103 -28.74 6.06 3.30
N THR A 104 -28.40 6.03 2.00
CA THR A 104 -27.09 6.45 1.48
C THR A 104 -27.25 7.69 0.60
N LEU A 105 -27.97 7.60 -0.53
CA LEU A 105 -28.25 8.77 -1.37
C LEU A 105 -29.39 9.63 -0.83
N THR A 106 -30.36 9.03 -0.15
CA THR A 106 -31.45 9.75 0.51
C THR A 106 -31.13 9.98 1.98
N ALA A 107 -31.54 11.14 2.52
CA ALA A 107 -31.39 11.48 3.94
C ALA A 107 -32.22 10.61 4.89
N ASN A 108 -32.86 9.54 4.39
CA ASN A 108 -33.82 8.68 5.11
C ASN A 108 -34.89 9.45 5.90
N ARG A 109 -35.27 10.63 5.40
CA ARG A 109 -36.33 11.49 5.95
C ARG A 109 -37.40 11.68 4.88
N MET A 110 -38.46 10.89 4.95
CA MET A 110 -39.57 10.97 4.00
C MET A 110 -40.48 12.15 4.35
N SER A 111 -40.76 13.00 3.36
CA SER A 111 -41.74 14.08 3.45
C SER A 111 -42.68 14.04 2.25
N VAL A 112 -43.94 14.37 2.48
CA VAL A 112 -44.95 14.45 1.42
C VAL A 112 -44.70 15.72 0.61
N ARG A 113 -44.35 15.57 -0.67
CA ARG A 113 -44.06 16.70 -1.58
C ARG A 113 -45.29 17.23 -2.33
N ALA A 114 -46.24 16.36 -2.64
CA ALA A 114 -47.45 16.75 -3.34
C ALA A 114 -48.61 15.84 -2.96
N ILE A 115 -49.81 16.41 -2.96
CA ILE A 115 -51.08 15.72 -2.73
C ILE A 115 -51.99 16.07 -3.90
N TYR A 116 -52.60 15.06 -4.53
CA TYR A 116 -53.55 15.25 -5.62
C TYR A 116 -54.97 14.91 -5.15
N ILE A 117 -55.84 15.92 -5.05
CA ILE A 117 -57.23 15.78 -4.59
C ILE A 117 -58.13 16.64 -5.49
N GLY A 118 -59.23 16.08 -5.98
CA GLY A 118 -60.27 16.85 -6.69
C GLY A 118 -59.76 17.60 -7.93
N GLU A 119 -58.98 16.92 -8.78
CA GLU A 119 -58.29 17.49 -9.95
C GLU A 119 -57.26 18.59 -9.65
N GLN A 120 -57.00 18.91 -8.38
CA GLN A 120 -55.98 19.87 -7.97
C GLN A 120 -54.74 19.16 -7.42
N LEU A 121 -53.57 19.60 -7.89
CA LEU A 121 -52.26 19.18 -7.37
C LEU A 121 -51.75 20.21 -6.36
N LEU A 122 -51.88 19.89 -5.07
CA LEU A 122 -51.36 20.70 -3.97
C LEU A 122 -49.89 20.34 -3.74
N HIS A 123 -48.99 21.28 -4.02
CA HIS A 123 -47.57 21.13 -3.68
C HIS A 123 -47.35 21.49 -2.22
N GLY A 124 -46.77 20.57 -1.46
CA GLY A 124 -46.29 20.83 -0.10
C GLY A 124 -44.99 21.64 -0.13
N SER A 125 -44.79 22.49 0.88
CA SER A 125 -43.63 23.40 1.02
C SER A 125 -42.25 22.68 1.02
N GLY A 126 -42.21 21.35 1.06
CA GLY A 126 -40.95 20.60 1.02
C GLY A 126 -40.17 20.60 2.31
N GLU A 127 -40.55 21.45 3.28
CA GLU A 127 -40.06 21.35 4.64
C GLU A 127 -40.64 20.11 5.32
N PRO A 128 -39.82 19.33 6.04
CA PRO A 128 -40.30 18.22 6.85
C PRO A 128 -41.21 18.75 7.97
N THR A 129 -42.53 18.65 7.80
CA THR A 129 -43.55 19.13 8.75
C THR A 129 -43.76 18.19 9.95
N LEU A 130 -42.87 17.22 10.17
CA LEU A 130 -42.96 16.26 11.28
C LEU A 130 -42.73 16.99 12.62
N GLY A 131 -43.80 17.59 13.15
CA GLY A 131 -43.80 18.40 14.38
C GLY A 131 -44.78 19.58 14.37
N ARG A 132 -45.27 20.03 13.21
CA ARG A 132 -46.34 21.04 13.12
C ARG A 132 -47.67 20.33 12.92
N ARG A 133 -48.59 20.45 13.89
CA ARG A 133 -50.00 20.08 13.71
C ARG A 133 -50.50 20.69 12.41
N VAL A 134 -50.84 19.84 11.46
CA VAL A 134 -51.69 20.24 10.33
C VAL A 134 -53.10 20.14 10.86
N VAL A 135 -53.59 21.30 11.33
CA VAL A 135 -54.95 21.60 11.84
C VAL A 135 -55.30 20.92 13.16
#